data_AF-A0A7S0LCV5-F1
#
_entry.id   AF-A0A7S0LCV5-F1
#
_cell.length_a   1.000
_cell.length_b   1.000
_cell.length_c   1.000
_cell.angle_alpha   90.00
_cell.angle_beta   90.00
_cell.angle_gamma   90.00
#
_symmetry.space_group_name_H-M   'P 1'
#
loop_
_entity.id
_entity.type
_entity.pdbx_description
1 polymer ?
#
loop_
_entity_poly.entity_id
_entity_poly.type
_entity_poly.pdbx_seq_one_letter_code
_entity_poly.pdbx_strand_id
1 'polypeptide(L)'
;EPLPRGGDPAAVALPVPMQRKKNFDFSFAGLKTAVRVQVERAPAELRGQQSFRANVAASFQNAAISHLEQRLKYAMSLCAKQAVSWGASPTTLVLSGGVAANAELRRRLQKLCDATAAPGATPGGTWSLVVPPPRLCTDNGVMVAWAAAETLQLGECHIADGQEVRARWPLGKSVASLAVDGIMPQPGK
;
A
#
# COMPACT_ATOMS: atom_id res chain seq x y z
N GLU A 1 -14.89 -6.73 16.50
CA GLU A 1 -15.62 -5.49 16.83
C GLU A 1 -15.23 -4.42 15.80
N PRO A 2 -16.17 -3.74 15.12
CA PRO A 2 -15.83 -2.62 14.24
C PRO A 2 -15.16 -1.50 15.04
N LEU A 3 -14.17 -0.83 14.44
CA LEU A 3 -13.49 0.29 15.10
C LEU A 3 -14.49 1.40 15.45
N PRO A 4 -14.34 2.06 16.60
CA PRO A 4 -15.16 3.23 16.93
C PRO A 4 -14.98 4.29 15.86
N ARG A 5 -16.08 4.79 15.28
CA ARG A 5 -16.04 5.84 14.25
C ARG A 5 -15.84 7.21 14.91
N GLY A 6 -15.18 8.13 14.21
CA GLY A 6 -15.13 9.54 14.59
C GLY A 6 -14.05 9.95 15.59
N GLY A 7 -12.97 9.17 15.73
CA GLY A 7 -11.81 9.59 16.52
C GLY A 7 -10.97 10.67 15.82
N ASP A 8 -10.26 11.47 16.61
CA ASP A 8 -9.30 12.46 16.12
C ASP A 8 -7.98 11.77 15.70
N PRO A 9 -7.56 11.86 14.42
CA PRO A 9 -6.32 11.27 13.93
C PRO A 9 -5.06 11.90 14.54
N ALA A 10 -5.14 13.08 15.16
CA ALA A 10 -4.03 13.78 15.80
C ALA A 10 -3.94 13.58 17.32
N ALA A 11 -4.94 12.92 17.93
CA ALA A 11 -5.03 12.81 19.39
C ALA A 11 -3.90 11.97 20.03
N VAL A 12 -3.33 11.01 19.31
CA VAL A 12 -2.19 10.21 19.77
C VAL A 12 -1.01 10.40 18.83
N ALA A 13 0.08 10.96 19.36
CA ALA A 13 1.32 11.12 18.62
C ALA A 13 1.97 9.75 18.33
N LEU A 14 1.89 9.32 17.07
CA LEU A 14 2.50 8.09 16.57
C LEU A 14 3.55 8.42 15.50
N PRO A 15 4.71 7.75 15.51
CA PRO A 15 5.73 7.96 14.49
C PRO A 15 5.24 7.39 13.15
N VAL A 16 5.55 8.08 12.04
CA VAL A 16 5.44 7.46 10.71
C VAL A 16 6.73 6.66 10.48
N PRO A 17 6.65 5.33 10.25
CA PRO A 17 7.82 4.49 10.08
C PRO A 17 8.72 4.93 8.93
N MET A 18 10.03 4.73 9.09
CA MET A 18 11.02 4.80 8.01
C MET A 18 11.07 6.12 7.20
N GLN A 19 10.57 7.24 7.72
CA GLN A 19 10.50 8.56 7.03
C GLN A 19 11.81 8.99 6.34
N ARG A 20 12.97 8.61 6.89
CA ARG A 20 14.30 8.99 6.37
C ARG A 20 14.88 8.04 5.33
N LYS A 21 14.25 6.88 5.07
CA LYS A 21 14.75 5.86 4.13
C LYS A 21 14.10 6.02 2.76
N LYS A 22 14.92 6.21 1.73
CA LYS A 22 14.51 6.27 0.31
C LYS A 22 14.47 4.87 -0.32
N ASN A 23 13.67 3.97 0.24
CA ASN A 23 13.45 2.63 -0.30
C ASN A 23 11.95 2.31 -0.40
N PHE A 24 11.58 1.14 -0.89
CA PHE A 24 10.17 0.76 -1.11
C PHE A 24 9.63 -0.17 -0.03
N ASP A 25 10.46 -0.51 0.95
CA ASP A 25 10.05 -1.41 2.02
C ASP A 25 9.04 -0.74 2.94
N PHE A 26 8.14 -1.57 3.47
CA PHE A 26 7.18 -1.17 4.48
C PHE A 26 7.61 -1.66 5.87
N SER A 27 7.29 -0.91 6.92
CA SER A 27 7.46 -1.36 8.30
C SER A 27 6.30 -0.88 9.14
N PHE A 28 5.58 -1.83 9.75
CA PHE A 28 4.45 -1.54 10.64
C PHE A 28 4.66 -2.09 12.06
N ALA A 29 5.68 -2.93 12.28
CA ALA A 29 5.92 -3.57 13.57
C ALA A 29 6.17 -2.55 14.70
N GLY A 30 6.95 -1.50 14.41
CA GLY A 30 7.19 -0.42 15.37
C GLY A 30 5.94 0.37 15.75
N LEU A 31 4.94 0.43 14.87
CA LEU A 31 3.71 1.18 15.10
C LEU A 31 2.83 0.51 16.16
N LYS A 32 2.77 -0.83 16.20
CA LYS A 32 2.09 -1.57 17.27
C LYS A 32 2.70 -1.26 18.64
N THR A 33 4.03 -1.26 18.72
CA THR A 33 4.75 -0.94 19.96
C THR A 33 4.49 0.51 20.38
N ALA A 34 4.52 1.46 19.44
CA ALA A 34 4.24 2.87 19.72
C ALA A 34 2.82 3.07 20.26
N VAL A 35 1.82 2.42 19.65
CA VAL A 35 0.43 2.45 20.15
C VAL A 35 0.34 1.91 21.57
N ARG A 36 0.94 0.74 21.85
CA ARG A 36 0.94 0.15 23.19
C ARG A 36 1.52 1.11 24.22
N VAL A 37 2.67 1.70 23.94
CA VAL A 37 3.34 2.65 24.86
C VAL A 37 2.46 3.88 25.11
N GLN A 38 1.79 4.42 24.09
CA GLN A 38 0.91 5.58 24.28
C GLN A 38 -0.33 5.23 25.12
N VAL A 39 -0.92 4.04 24.92
CA VAL A 39 -2.04 3.56 25.73
C VAL A 39 -1.63 3.31 27.19
N GLU A 40 -0.45 2.73 27.42
CA GLU A 40 0.10 2.48 28.76
C GLU A 40 0.48 3.75 29.51
N ARG A 41 0.73 4.86 28.81
CA ARG A 41 1.00 6.17 29.42
C ARG A 41 -0.26 6.98 29.72
N ALA A 42 -1.38 6.67 29.07
CA ALA A 42 -2.63 7.38 29.31
C ALA A 42 -3.18 7.08 30.72
N PRO A 43 -3.82 8.04 31.39
CA PRO A 43 -4.53 7.82 32.66
C PRO A 43 -5.47 6.61 32.58
N ALA A 44 -5.54 5.83 33.66
CA ALA A 44 -6.32 4.58 33.67
C ALA A 44 -7.82 4.83 33.42
N GLU A 45 -8.35 5.97 33.86
CA GLU A 45 -9.77 6.32 33.68
C GLU A 45 -10.12 6.59 32.21
N LEU A 46 -9.13 6.95 31.38
CA LEU A 46 -9.33 7.20 29.94
C LEU A 46 -9.29 5.92 29.11
N ARG A 47 -8.53 4.90 29.53
CA ARG A 47 -8.27 3.69 28.71
C ARG A 47 -9.54 2.90 28.39
N GLY A 48 -10.51 2.91 29.30
CA GLY A 48 -11.81 2.27 29.12
C GLY A 48 -12.80 3.07 28.26
N GLN A 49 -12.50 4.35 27.99
CA GLN A 49 -13.44 5.23 27.27
C GLN A 49 -13.45 4.91 25.78
N GLN A 50 -14.66 4.86 25.22
CA GLN A 50 -14.84 4.61 23.79
C GLN A 50 -14.22 5.70 22.92
N SER A 51 -14.26 6.96 23.38
CA SER A 51 -13.63 8.11 22.72
C SER A 51 -12.11 7.96 22.64
N PHE A 52 -11.47 7.52 23.72
CA PHE A 52 -10.03 7.25 23.74
C PHE A 52 -9.67 6.11 22.78
N ARG A 53 -10.43 5.00 22.79
CA ARG A 53 -10.25 3.89 21.82
C ARG A 53 -10.41 4.37 20.37
N ALA A 54 -11.37 5.27 20.11
CA ALA A 54 -11.59 5.88 18.80
C ALA A 54 -10.38 6.70 18.34
N ASN A 55 -9.84 7.53 19.24
CA ASN A 55 -8.68 8.39 18.98
C ASN A 55 -7.43 7.55 18.70
N VAL A 56 -7.15 6.53 19.51
CA VAL A 56 -6.03 5.60 19.28
C VAL A 56 -6.15 4.92 17.91
N ALA A 57 -7.35 4.45 17.56
CA ALA A 57 -7.63 3.83 16.27
C ALA A 57 -7.42 4.80 15.09
N ALA A 58 -7.94 6.02 15.20
CA ALA A 58 -7.83 7.06 14.19
C ALA A 58 -6.36 7.48 13.99
N SER A 59 -5.61 7.70 15.07
CA SER A 59 -4.18 8.02 14.98
C SER A 59 -3.36 6.89 14.40
N PHE A 60 -3.63 5.62 14.75
CA PHE A 60 -2.97 4.47 14.14
C PHE A 60 -3.22 4.41 12.63
N GLN A 61 -4.50 4.51 12.22
CA GLN A 61 -4.88 4.50 10.82
C GLN A 61 -4.21 5.66 10.07
N ASN A 62 -4.18 6.85 10.67
CA ASN A 62 -3.50 8.00 10.10
C ASN A 62 -2.01 7.74 9.89
N ALA A 63 -1.29 7.24 10.90
CA ALA A 63 0.13 6.94 10.80
C ALA A 63 0.45 5.85 9.76
N ALA A 64 -0.36 4.78 9.73
CA ALA A 64 -0.20 3.67 8.78
C ALA A 64 -0.44 4.12 7.33
N ILE A 65 -1.52 4.88 7.06
CA ILE A 65 -1.80 5.39 5.72
C ILE A 65 -0.75 6.43 5.30
N SER A 66 -0.30 7.28 6.22
CA SER A 66 0.77 8.26 5.92
C SER A 66 2.07 7.57 5.49
N HIS A 67 2.41 6.43 6.10
CA HIS A 67 3.54 5.61 5.67
C HIS A 67 3.34 5.07 4.24
N LEU A 68 2.16 4.54 3.93
CA LEU A 68 1.82 4.07 2.58
C LEU A 68 1.94 5.20 1.54
N GLU A 69 1.36 6.37 1.81
CA GLU A 69 1.42 7.53 0.91
C GLU A 69 2.86 7.96 0.61
N GLN A 70 3.75 7.97 1.62
CA GLN A 70 5.15 8.33 1.42
C GLN A 70 5.85 7.37 0.44
N ARG A 71 5.59 6.05 0.57
CA ARG A 71 6.16 5.04 -0.34
C ARG A 71 5.58 5.14 -1.74
N LEU A 72 4.27 5.34 -1.84
CA LEU A 72 3.58 5.47 -3.12
C LEU A 72 4.02 6.72 -3.87
N LYS A 73 4.18 7.88 -3.20
CA LYS A 73 4.75 9.08 -3.81
C LYS A 73 6.12 8.81 -4.43
N TYR A 74 6.97 8.10 -3.69
CA TYR A 74 8.32 7.76 -4.18
C TYR A 74 8.27 6.79 -5.36
N ALA A 75 7.42 5.76 -5.29
CA ALA A 75 7.20 4.80 -6.38
C ALA A 75 6.65 5.46 -7.64
N MET A 76 5.62 6.30 -7.53
CA MET A 76 5.03 7.02 -8.66
C MET A 76 6.05 7.95 -9.32
N SER A 77 6.88 8.65 -8.52
CA SER A 77 7.96 9.49 -9.06
C SER A 77 9.02 8.68 -9.81
N LEU A 78 9.38 7.50 -9.29
CA LEU A 78 10.32 6.60 -9.97
C LEU A 78 9.72 6.06 -11.28
N CYS A 79 8.49 5.56 -11.25
CA CYS A 79 7.79 5.06 -12.44
C CYS A 79 7.71 6.14 -13.53
N ALA A 80 7.42 7.39 -13.16
CA ALA A 80 7.40 8.49 -14.10
C ALA A 80 8.78 8.76 -14.75
N LYS A 81 9.87 8.61 -14.00
CA LYS A 81 11.24 8.75 -14.53
C LYS A 81 11.63 7.58 -15.44
N GLN A 82 11.22 6.37 -15.08
CA GLN A 82 11.56 5.16 -15.82
C GLN A 82 10.64 4.88 -17.01
N ALA A 83 9.51 5.58 -17.11
CA ALA A 83 8.50 5.41 -18.15
C ALA A 83 9.10 5.33 -19.57
N VAL A 84 10.02 6.25 -19.89
CA VAL A 84 10.71 6.27 -21.19
C VAL A 84 11.58 5.03 -21.39
N SER A 85 12.34 4.63 -20.38
CA SER A 85 13.21 3.43 -20.45
C SER A 85 12.40 2.13 -20.56
N TRP A 86 11.20 2.08 -19.97
CA TRP A 86 10.30 0.93 -20.06
C TRP A 86 9.47 0.92 -21.35
N GLY A 87 9.51 1.99 -22.15
CA GLY A 87 8.60 2.16 -23.29
C GLY A 87 7.13 2.15 -22.87
N ALA A 88 6.84 2.52 -21.62
CA ALA A 88 5.52 2.41 -21.01
C ALA A 88 5.21 3.66 -20.19
N SER A 89 3.97 4.13 -20.22
CA SER A 89 3.50 5.29 -19.45
C SER A 89 2.52 4.85 -18.38
N PRO A 90 2.99 4.35 -17.22
CA PRO A 90 2.09 3.96 -16.14
C PRO A 90 1.42 5.21 -15.55
N THR A 91 0.10 5.29 -15.69
CA THR A 91 -0.72 6.41 -15.19
C THR A 91 -1.76 5.98 -14.16
N THR A 92 -1.75 4.70 -13.77
CA THR A 92 -2.77 4.10 -12.91
C THR A 92 -2.15 3.48 -11.67
N LEU A 93 -2.67 3.85 -10.51
CA LEU A 93 -2.43 3.16 -9.25
C LEU A 93 -3.57 2.18 -9.01
N VAL A 94 -3.26 0.89 -8.87
CA VAL A 94 -4.24 -0.14 -8.50
C VAL A 94 -4.12 -0.45 -7.02
N LEU A 95 -5.23 -0.38 -6.29
CA LEU A 95 -5.32 -0.74 -4.87
C LEU A 95 -6.16 -2.01 -4.70
N SER A 96 -5.54 -3.13 -4.35
CA SER A 96 -6.19 -4.43 -4.11
C SER A 96 -5.79 -5.03 -2.75
N GLY A 97 -6.39 -6.17 -2.39
CA GLY A 97 -6.21 -6.82 -1.08
C GLY A 97 -7.21 -6.35 -0.02
N GLY A 98 -7.38 -7.11 1.07
CA GLY A 98 -8.45 -6.86 2.05
C GLY A 98 -8.44 -5.45 2.67
N VAL A 99 -7.27 -4.85 2.85
CA VAL A 99 -7.12 -3.48 3.38
C VAL A 99 -7.64 -2.43 2.39
N ALA A 100 -7.71 -2.75 1.10
CA ALA A 100 -8.31 -1.89 0.08
C ALA A 100 -9.78 -1.58 0.37
N ALA A 101 -10.49 -2.35 1.21
CA ALA A 101 -11.85 -2.04 1.63
C ALA A 101 -11.94 -0.85 2.61
N ASN A 102 -10.81 -0.35 3.13
CA ASN A 102 -10.77 0.78 4.05
C ASN A 102 -11.11 2.10 3.32
N ALA A 103 -12.22 2.73 3.72
CA ALA A 103 -12.71 3.95 3.07
C ALA A 103 -11.75 5.15 3.20
N GLU A 104 -11.09 5.32 4.35
CA GLU A 104 -10.16 6.42 4.56
C GLU A 104 -8.89 6.24 3.73
N LEU A 105 -8.39 5.00 3.60
CA LEU A 105 -7.28 4.68 2.69
C LEU A 105 -7.65 5.02 1.25
N ARG A 106 -8.81 4.58 0.76
CA ARG A 106 -9.29 4.91 -0.60
C ARG A 106 -9.35 6.42 -0.82
N ARG A 107 -9.98 7.15 0.11
CA ARG A 107 -10.13 8.61 0.04
C ARG A 107 -8.78 9.32 -0.02
N ARG A 108 -7.81 8.86 0.78
CA ARG A 108 -6.46 9.43 0.84
C ARG A 108 -5.64 9.12 -0.39
N LEU A 109 -5.68 7.88 -0.89
CA LEU A 109 -4.99 7.51 -2.12
C LEU A 109 -5.61 8.17 -3.36
N GLN A 110 -6.92 8.41 -3.38
CA GLN A 110 -7.55 9.18 -4.46
C GLN A 110 -6.96 10.60 -4.50
N LYS A 111 -6.94 11.29 -3.36
CA LYS A 111 -6.32 12.63 -3.25
C LYS A 111 -4.84 12.62 -3.65
N LEU A 112 -4.11 11.54 -3.34
CA LEU A 112 -2.73 11.39 -3.75
C LEU A 112 -2.62 11.31 -5.29
N CYS A 113 -3.44 10.50 -5.94
CA CYS A 113 -3.48 10.37 -7.39
C CYS A 113 -3.86 11.69 -8.06
N ASP A 114 -4.91 12.36 -7.59
CA ASP A 114 -5.37 13.66 -8.10
C ASP A 114 -4.30 14.76 -7.95
N ALA A 115 -3.46 14.69 -6.92
CA ALA A 115 -2.39 15.65 -6.68
C ALA A 115 -1.08 15.32 -7.42
N THR A 116 -0.99 14.18 -8.11
CA THR A 116 0.25 13.73 -8.74
C THR A 116 0.11 13.75 -10.26
N ALA A 117 1.01 14.44 -10.95
CA ALA A 117 1.05 14.47 -12.42
C ALA A 117 1.43 13.09 -12.99
N ALA A 118 0.70 12.66 -14.02
CA ALA A 118 0.97 11.42 -14.71
C ALA A 118 2.07 11.59 -15.79
N PRO A 119 2.95 10.60 -15.99
CA PRO A 119 3.98 10.66 -17.03
C PRO A 119 3.33 10.72 -18.43
N GLY A 120 3.80 11.66 -19.26
CA GLY A 120 3.32 11.82 -20.64
C GLY A 120 1.90 12.40 -20.76
N ALA A 121 1.30 12.85 -19.67
CA ALA A 121 -0.05 13.42 -19.71
C ALA A 121 -0.04 14.89 -20.18
N THR A 122 -1.14 15.32 -20.80
CA THR A 122 -1.39 16.73 -21.15
C THR A 122 -1.39 17.61 -19.90
N PRO A 123 -1.25 18.96 -20.02
CA PRO A 123 -1.36 19.86 -18.88
C PRO A 123 -2.64 19.56 -18.06
N GLY A 124 -2.47 19.25 -16.77
CA GLY A 124 -3.57 18.86 -15.88
C GLY A 124 -3.87 17.36 -15.80
N GLY A 125 -3.15 16.50 -16.53
CA GLY A 125 -3.30 15.05 -16.44
C GLY A 125 -2.65 14.44 -15.20
N THR A 126 -3.45 13.73 -14.41
CA THR A 126 -3.04 13.17 -13.11
C THR A 126 -3.08 11.64 -13.14
N TRP A 127 -2.53 11.02 -12.10
CA TRP A 127 -2.69 9.58 -11.94
C TRP A 127 -4.16 9.24 -11.69
N SER A 128 -4.58 8.05 -12.13
CA SER A 128 -5.88 7.47 -11.80
C SER A 128 -5.74 6.43 -10.68
N LEU A 129 -6.79 6.29 -9.86
CA LEU A 129 -6.89 5.24 -8.85
C LEU A 129 -7.95 4.23 -9.28
N VAL A 130 -7.56 2.96 -9.35
CA VAL A 130 -8.48 1.84 -9.58
C VAL A 130 -8.55 0.99 -8.31
N VAL A 131 -9.76 0.83 -7.78
CA VAL A 131 -10.02 -0.01 -6.61
C VAL A 131 -11.14 -0.99 -6.95
N PRO A 132 -10.94 -2.31 -6.79
CA PRO A 132 -12.02 -3.27 -6.98
C PRO A 132 -13.20 -3.01 -6.04
N PRO A 133 -14.42 -3.47 -6.40
CA PRO A 133 -15.53 -3.54 -5.47
C PRO A 133 -15.12 -4.24 -4.16
N PRO A 134 -15.55 -3.77 -2.97
CA PRO A 134 -15.09 -4.32 -1.69
C PRO A 134 -15.19 -5.86 -1.57
N ARG A 135 -16.25 -6.45 -2.15
CA ARG A 135 -16.46 -7.91 -2.18
C ARG A 135 -15.39 -8.69 -2.97
N LEU A 136 -14.65 -8.02 -3.84
CA LEU A 136 -13.58 -8.59 -4.67
C LEU A 136 -12.17 -8.22 -4.14
N CYS A 137 -12.07 -7.39 -3.10
CA CYS A 137 -10.77 -6.99 -2.55
C CYS A 137 -10.14 -8.08 -1.66
N THR A 138 -10.96 -8.87 -0.96
CA THR A 138 -10.51 -10.00 -0.12
C THR A 138 -10.33 -11.26 -0.97
N ASP A 139 -9.50 -12.18 -0.51
CA ASP A 139 -9.22 -13.44 -1.21
C ASP A 139 -10.50 -14.17 -1.61
N ASN A 140 -10.64 -14.45 -2.91
CA ASN A 140 -11.82 -15.07 -3.49
C ASN A 140 -11.47 -15.92 -4.72
N GLY A 141 -12.33 -16.88 -5.09
CA GLY A 141 -12.08 -17.76 -6.24
C GLY A 141 -12.09 -17.04 -7.61
N VAL A 142 -12.75 -15.88 -7.71
CA VAL A 142 -12.85 -15.14 -8.98
C VAL A 142 -11.47 -14.61 -9.41
N MET A 143 -10.66 -14.10 -8.48
CA MET A 143 -9.31 -13.62 -8.81
C MET A 143 -8.40 -14.75 -9.32
N VAL A 144 -8.56 -15.97 -8.80
CA VAL A 144 -7.80 -17.15 -9.21
C VAL A 144 -8.25 -17.60 -10.61
N ALA A 145 -9.56 -17.70 -10.83
CA ALA A 145 -10.11 -18.08 -12.13
C ALA A 145 -9.76 -17.06 -13.23
N TRP A 146 -9.82 -15.76 -12.92
CA TRP A 146 -9.46 -14.71 -13.87
C TRP A 146 -7.98 -14.74 -14.22
N ALA A 147 -7.09 -14.86 -13.23
CA ALA A 147 -5.66 -14.99 -13.47
C ALA A 147 -5.35 -16.20 -14.36
N ALA A 148 -5.97 -17.36 -14.09
CA ALA A 148 -5.80 -18.55 -14.93
C ALA A 148 -6.31 -18.36 -16.37
N ALA A 149 -7.45 -17.70 -16.54
CA ALA A 149 -8.00 -17.40 -17.86
C ALA A 149 -7.09 -16.48 -18.69
N GLU A 150 -6.55 -15.43 -18.07
CA GLU A 150 -5.58 -14.51 -18.70
C GLU A 150 -4.29 -15.26 -19.09
N THR A 151 -3.75 -16.09 -18.19
CA THR A 151 -2.57 -16.92 -18.46
C THR A 151 -2.80 -17.86 -19.66
N LEU A 152 -3.96 -18.53 -19.72
CA LEU A 152 -4.34 -19.38 -20.85
C LEU A 152 -4.45 -18.60 -22.17
N GLN A 153 -4.97 -17.37 -22.14
CA GLN A 153 -5.06 -16.52 -23.33
C GLN A 153 -3.69 -16.07 -23.85
N LEU A 154 -2.70 -15.94 -22.97
CA LEU A 154 -1.30 -15.70 -23.35
C LEU A 154 -0.61 -16.94 -23.91
N GLY A 155 -1.32 -18.08 -24.03
CA GLY A 155 -0.77 -19.36 -24.49
C GLY A 155 0.02 -20.10 -23.42
N GLU A 156 0.04 -19.60 -22.18
CA GLU A 156 0.67 -20.28 -21.05
C GLU A 156 -0.32 -21.30 -20.47
N CYS A 157 0.03 -22.58 -20.54
CA CYS A 157 -0.74 -23.64 -19.91
C CYS A 157 0.21 -24.52 -19.10
N HIS A 158 0.14 -24.39 -17.77
CA HIS A 158 0.90 -25.25 -16.87
C HIS A 158 0.05 -26.46 -16.51
N ILE A 159 0.32 -27.60 -17.15
CA ILE A 159 -0.22 -28.88 -16.69
C ILE A 159 0.61 -29.31 -15.49
N ALA A 160 -0.05 -29.52 -14.35
CA ALA A 160 0.61 -29.94 -13.14
C ALA A 160 1.22 -31.35 -13.33
N ASP A 161 2.53 -31.47 -13.15
CA ASP A 161 3.24 -32.74 -13.01
C ASP A 161 3.57 -32.97 -11.53
N GLY A 162 2.57 -33.44 -10.77
CA GLY A 162 2.67 -33.67 -9.32
C GLY A 162 2.07 -32.55 -8.44
N GLN A 163 2.55 -32.43 -7.20
CA GLN A 163 2.11 -31.40 -6.25
C GLN A 163 3.09 -30.22 -6.21
N GLU A 164 3.02 -29.32 -7.19
CA GLU A 164 3.82 -28.10 -7.20
C GLU A 164 3.24 -26.99 -6.30
N VAL A 165 3.00 -27.30 -5.02
CA VAL A 165 2.55 -26.29 -4.06
C VAL A 165 3.77 -25.56 -3.50
N ARG A 166 3.89 -24.27 -3.82
CA ARG A 166 4.97 -23.41 -3.31
C ARG A 166 4.45 -22.51 -2.20
N ALA A 167 4.81 -22.82 -0.96
CA ALA A 167 4.46 -21.98 0.19
C ALA A 167 5.07 -20.56 0.13
N ARG A 168 6.15 -20.40 -0.64
CA ARG A 168 6.76 -19.10 -0.95
C ARG A 168 6.91 -18.98 -2.46
N TRP A 169 6.10 -18.13 -3.06
CA TRP A 169 6.11 -17.90 -4.51
C TRP A 169 6.24 -16.40 -4.81
N PRO A 170 7.46 -15.92 -5.11
CA PRO A 170 7.68 -14.50 -5.42
C PRO A 170 7.00 -14.09 -6.72
N LEU A 171 6.29 -12.95 -6.72
CA LEU A 171 5.58 -12.37 -7.89
C LEU A 171 6.53 -11.68 -8.89
N GLY A 172 7.74 -12.20 -9.06
CA GLY A 172 8.79 -11.61 -9.90
C GLY A 172 10.14 -11.48 -9.19
N LYS A 173 11.02 -10.66 -9.77
CA LYS A 173 12.36 -10.41 -9.22
C LYS A 173 12.29 -9.39 -8.08
N SER A 174 13.19 -9.51 -7.11
CA SER A 174 13.31 -8.55 -6.01
C SER A 174 13.71 -7.16 -6.53
N VAL A 175 13.22 -6.10 -5.89
CA VAL A 175 13.66 -4.74 -6.19
C VAL A 175 15.18 -4.57 -5.96
N ALA A 176 15.75 -5.33 -5.02
CA ALA A 176 17.20 -5.37 -4.80
C ALA A 176 17.97 -5.93 -6.00
N SER A 177 17.41 -6.91 -6.73
CA SER A 177 18.00 -7.38 -7.98
C SER A 177 17.86 -6.39 -9.13
N LEU A 178 16.82 -5.53 -9.13
CA LEU A 178 16.64 -4.47 -10.14
C LEU A 178 17.56 -3.25 -9.92
N ALA A 179 18.09 -3.06 -8.70
CA ALA A 179 19.08 -2.02 -8.41
C ALA A 179 20.46 -2.32 -9.00
N VAL A 180 20.76 -3.61 -9.26
CA VAL A 180 22.00 -4.04 -9.93
C VAL A 180 21.95 -3.68 -11.42
N ASP A 181 20.76 -3.63 -12.02
CA ASP A 181 20.55 -3.32 -13.44
C ASP A 181 20.47 -1.81 -13.75
N GLY A 182 20.83 -0.94 -12.79
CA GLY A 182 20.86 0.52 -12.99
C GLY A 182 19.48 1.21 -13.02
N ILE A 183 18.40 0.47 -12.76
CA ILE A 183 17.01 0.98 -12.78
C ILE A 183 16.69 1.80 -11.51
N MET A 184 17.48 1.67 -10.45
CA MET A 184 17.28 2.34 -9.16
C MET A 184 18.49 3.19 -8.76
N PRO A 185 18.30 4.33 -8.07
CA PRO A 185 19.41 4.97 -7.38
C PRO A 185 20.00 3.99 -6.37
N GLN A 186 21.32 3.79 -6.43
CA GLN A 186 22.04 2.92 -5.51
C GLN A 186 21.67 3.30 -4.06
N PRO A 187 21.35 2.33 -3.19
CA PRO A 187 21.12 2.63 -1.78
C PRO A 187 22.36 3.36 -1.26
N GLY A 188 22.14 4.57 -0.74
CA GLY A 188 23.21 5.50 -0.40
C GLY A 188 24.31 4.84 0.43
N LYS A 189 25.56 5.08 0.02
CA LYS A 189 26.68 5.21 0.95
C LYS A 189 26.39 6.39 1.88
#